data_AF-A0A9D2X9K3-F1
#
_entry.id   AF-A0A9D2X9K3-F1
#
_cell.length_a   1.000
_cell.length_b   1.000
_cell.length_c   1.000
_cell.angle_alpha   90.00
_cell.angle_beta   90.00
_cell.angle_gamma   90.00
#
_symmetry.space_group_name_H-M   'P 1'
#
loop_
_entity.id
_entity.type
_entity.pdbx_description
1 polymer ?
#
loop_
_entity_poly.entity_id
_entity_poly.type
_entity_poly.pdbx_seq_one_letter_code
_entity_poly.pdbx_strand_id
1 'polypeptide(L)' 'MTLEEQVNMVIDDFENTTSTQILEILEKIMPEFKSNLTSEYLQGKIQKIIDLDNESEKKKQCKALRPYLDWYLQGL' A
#
# COMPACT_ATOMS: atom_id res chain seq x y z
N MET A 1 7.43 -14.58 -7.33
CA MET A 1 6.44 -14.35 -6.27
C MET A 1 5.21 -13.73 -6.89
N THR A 2 4.03 -14.18 -6.49
CA THR A 2 2.74 -13.59 -6.86
C THR A 2 2.56 -12.23 -6.17
N LEU A 3 1.53 -11.47 -6.56
CA LEU A 3 1.18 -10.22 -5.88
C LEU A 3 0.71 -10.48 -4.44
N GLU A 4 -0.07 -11.53 -4.23
CA GLU A 4 -0.51 -12.02 -2.92
C GLU A 4 0.68 -12.32 -1.99
N GLU A 5 1.69 -13.06 -2.45
CA GLU A 5 2.89 -13.36 -1.66
C GLU A 5 3.65 -12.07 -1.27
N GLN A 6 3.75 -11.11 -2.19
CA GLN A 6 4.37 -9.81 -1.91
C GLN A 6 3.59 -9.03 -0.86
N VAL A 7 2.25 -9.03 -0.95
CA VAL A 7 1.37 -8.34 0.02
C VAL A 7 1.49 -8.97 1.41
N ASN A 8 1.48 -10.30 1.49
CA ASN A 8 1.68 -11.01 2.76
C ASN A 8 3.03 -10.67 3.40
N MET A 9 4.13 -10.66 2.63
CA MET A 9 5.45 -10.26 3.15
C MET A 9 5.47 -8.85 3.72
N VAL A 10 4.79 -7.91 3.06
CA VAL A 10 4.71 -6.52 3.54
C VAL A 10 3.85 -6.39 4.78
N ILE A 11 2.76 -7.16 4.91
CA ILE A 11 1.94 -7.17 6.12
C ILE A 11 2.71 -7.80 7.29
N ASP A 12 3.38 -8.93 7.07
CA ASP A 12 4.13 -9.67 8.09
C ASP A 12 5.35 -8.88 8.59
N ASP A 13 6.05 -8.18 7.69
CA ASP A 13 7.29 -7.45 8.01
C ASP A 13 7.20 -5.95 7.70
N PHE A 14 6.05 -5.34 8.00
CA PHE A 14 5.79 -3.93 7.71
C PHE A 14 6.81 -2.98 8.36
N GLU A 15 7.28 -3.32 9.56
CA GLU A 15 8.24 -2.50 10.32
C GLU A 15 9.65 -2.49 9.72
N ASN A 16 10.04 -3.50 8.94
CA ASN A 16 11.34 -3.53 8.26
C ASN A 16 11.22 -3.23 6.77
N THR A 17 10.02 -3.30 6.19
CA THR A 17 9.77 -2.90 4.80
C THR A 17 9.91 -1.38 4.63
N THR A 18 10.51 -0.95 3.51
CA THR A 18 10.65 0.48 3.17
C THR A 18 9.33 1.08 2.70
N SER A 19 9.15 2.41 2.88
CA SER A 19 7.94 3.08 2.41
C SER A 19 7.76 2.92 0.90
N THR A 20 8.84 2.98 0.13
CA THR A 20 8.85 2.75 -1.32
C THR A 20 8.27 1.40 -1.70
N GLN A 21 8.74 0.31 -1.08
CA GLN A 21 8.24 -1.04 -1.37
C GLN A 21 6.75 -1.18 -1.05
N ILE A 22 6.30 -0.58 0.07
CA ILE A 22 4.88 -0.60 0.44
C ILE A 22 4.04 0.13 -0.62
N LEU A 23 4.49 1.30 -1.07
CA LEU A 23 3.81 2.09 -2.09
C LEU A 23 3.75 1.36 -3.43
N GLU A 24 4.83 0.72 -3.87
CA GLU A 24 4.85 -0.09 -5.09
C GLU A 24 3.81 -1.23 -5.05
N ILE A 25 3.63 -1.89 -3.88
CA ILE A 25 2.58 -2.89 -3.73
C ILE A 25 1.20 -2.26 -3.76
N LEU A 26 1.00 -1.13 -3.06
CA LEU A 26 -0.27 -0.41 -3.06
C LEU A 26 -0.69 0.01 -4.47
N GLU A 27 0.26 0.40 -5.32
CA GLU A 27 0.00 0.68 -6.74
C GLU A 27 -0.38 -0.59 -7.53
N LYS A 28 0.26 -1.72 -7.26
CA LYS A 28 -0.05 -3.00 -7.93
C LYS A 28 -1.42 -3.57 -7.57
N ILE A 29 -1.88 -3.39 -6.32
CA ILE A 29 -3.22 -3.86 -5.90
C ILE A 29 -4.33 -2.88 -6.31
N MET A 30 -4.00 -1.62 -6.61
CA MET A 30 -4.97 -0.59 -6.98
C MET A 30 -5.95 -0.97 -8.11
N PRO A 31 -5.53 -1.62 -9.22
CA PRO A 31 -6.46 -2.06 -10.28
C PRO A 31 -7.41 -3.19 -9.86
N GLU A 32 -7.12 -3.88 -8.75
CA GLU A 32 -7.94 -4.98 -8.24
C GLU A 32 -9.19 -4.47 -7.50
N PHE A 33 -9.20 -3.18 -7.11
CA PHE A 33 -10.38 -2.55 -6.53
C PHE A 33 -11.42 -2.26 -7.63
N LYS A 34 -12.61 -2.83 -7.48
CA LYS A 34 -13.75 -2.65 -8.40
C LYS A 34 -14.29 -1.21 -8.48
N SER A 35 -13.88 -0.34 -7.56
CA SER A 35 -14.39 1.02 -7.42
C SER A 35 -13.34 2.04 -7.81
N ASN A 36 -13.58 2.76 -8.92
CA ASN A 36 -12.73 3.87 -9.34
C ASN A 36 -12.53 4.91 -8.24
N LEU A 37 -13.55 5.19 -7.43
CA LEU A 37 -13.46 6.10 -6.28
C LEU A 37 -12.41 5.64 -5.25
N THR A 38 -12.34 4.34 -5.01
CA THR A 38 -11.34 3.76 -4.09
C THR A 38 -9.94 3.87 -4.67
N SER A 39 -9.79 3.54 -5.96
CA SER A 39 -8.50 3.62 -6.65
C SER A 39 -7.99 5.06 -6.71
N GLU A 40 -8.84 6.03 -7.07
CA GLU A 40 -8.50 7.46 -7.08
C GLU A 40 -8.14 7.98 -5.67
N TYR A 41 -8.89 7.55 -4.65
CA TYR A 41 -8.59 7.92 -3.27
C TYR A 41 -7.24 7.36 -2.81
N LEU A 42 -6.97 6.09 -3.10
CA LEU A 42 -5.70 5.44 -2.77
C LEU A 42 -4.54 6.08 -3.52
N GLN A 43 -4.70 6.37 -4.81
CA GLN A 43 -3.71 7.09 -5.61
C GLN A 43 -3.38 8.47 -5.02
N GLY A 44 -4.41 9.23 -4.63
CA GLY A 44 -4.23 10.53 -3.96
C GLY A 44 -3.50 10.42 -2.62
N LYS A 45 -3.67 9.30 -1.89
CA LYS A 45 -2.90 9.03 -0.67
C LYS A 45 -1.46 8.67 -0.98
N ILE A 46 -1.21 7.78 -1.94
CA ILE A 46 0.13 7.37 -2.37
C ILE A 46 0.94 8.60 -2.79
N GLN A 47 0.38 9.47 -3.63
CA GLN A 47 1.05 10.69 -4.08
C GLN A 47 1.46 11.58 -2.90
N LYS A 48 0.54 11.82 -1.95
CA LYS A 48 0.84 12.60 -0.74
C LYS A 48 1.97 12.00 0.09
N ILE A 49 2.15 10.68 0.09
CA ILE A 49 3.23 10.00 0.81
C ILE A 49 4.55 10.16 0.05
N ILE A 50 4.52 10.03 -1.27
CA ILE A 50 5.70 10.22 -2.14
C ILE A 50 6.29 11.63 -1.93
N ASP A 51 5.42 12.64 -1.88
CA ASP A 51 5.77 14.05 -1.69
C ASP A 51 6.33 14.40 -0.29
N LEU A 52 6.36 13.45 0.66
CA LEU A 52 7.03 13.69 1.95
C LEU A 52 8.55 13.58 1.80
N ASP A 53 9.32 14.37 2.54
CA ASP A 53 10.78 14.24 2.58
C ASP A 53 11.28 13.26 3.64
N ASN A 54 10.44 12.92 4.62
CA ASN A 54 10.83 12.13 5.79
C ASN A 54 10.33 10.68 5.71
N GLU A 55 11.26 9.72 5.62
CA GLU A 55 10.94 8.28 5.57
C GLU A 55 10.13 7.79 6.79
N SER A 56 10.40 8.32 7.99
CA SER A 56 9.62 7.95 9.18
C SER A 56 8.16 8.39 9.06
N GLU A 57 7.91 9.55 8.47
CA GLU A 57 6.54 10.03 8.24
C GLU A 57 5.89 9.25 7.10
N LYS A 58 6.64 8.95 6.02
CA LYS A 58 6.16 8.07 4.95
C LYS A 58 5.68 6.73 5.49
N LYS A 59 6.50 6.11 6.33
CA LYS A 59 6.20 4.81 6.93
C LYS A 59 4.95 4.86 7.81
N LYS A 60 4.76 5.93 8.60
CA LYS A 60 3.52 6.13 9.38
C LYS A 60 2.29 6.25 8.48
N GLN A 61 2.38 7.00 7.39
CA GLN A 61 1.28 7.12 6.44
C GLN A 61 1.01 5.80 5.71
N CYS A 62 2.05 5.06 5.32
CA CYS A 62 1.91 3.72 4.76
C CYS A 62 1.19 2.78 5.73
N LYS A 63 1.48 2.84 7.05
CA LYS A 63 0.74 2.03 8.06
C LYS A 63 -0.76 2.33 8.04
N ALA A 64 -1.14 3.58 7.83
CA ALA A 64 -2.54 3.97 7.69
C ALA A 64 -3.21 3.41 6.41
N LEU A 65 -2.41 2.99 5.42
CA LEU A 65 -2.87 2.32 4.19
C LEU A 65 -2.87 0.79 4.30
N ARG A 66 -2.46 0.21 5.44
CA ARG A 66 -2.55 -1.24 5.68
C ARG A 66 -3.94 -1.84 5.39
N PRO A 67 -5.08 -1.20 5.72
CA PRO A 67 -6.40 -1.75 5.42
C PRO A 67 -6.64 -2.05 3.94
N TYR A 68 -5.96 -1.38 3.00
CA TYR A 68 -6.07 -1.66 1.58
C TYR A 68 -5.36 -2.97 1.20
N LEU A 69 -4.24 -3.28 1.85
CA LEU A 69 -3.52 -4.55 1.70
C LEU A 69 -4.37 -5.70 2.25
N ASP A 70 -4.91 -5.54 3.46
CA ASP A 70 -5.83 -6.51 4.07
C ASP A 70 -7.08 -6.73 3.19
N TRP A 71 -7.66 -5.65 2.63
CA TRP A 71 -8.84 -5.76 1.77
C TRP A 71 -8.54 -6.50 0.46
N TYR A 72 -7.38 -6.27 -0.14
CA TYR A 72 -6.94 -7.03 -1.31
C TYR A 72 -6.87 -8.54 -1.00
N LEU A 73 -6.28 -8.93 0.14
CA LEU A 73 -6.20 -10.34 0.54
C LEU A 73 -7.57 -10.96 0.86
N GLN A 74 -8.51 -10.20 1.43
CA GLN A 74 -9.87 -10.67 1.72
C GLN A 74 -10.74 -10.83 0.47
N GLY A 75 -10.35 -10.20 -0.65
CA GLY A 75 -11.09 -10.23 -1.91
C GLY A 75 -10.67 -11.34 -2.89
N LEU A 76 -9.58 -12.05 -2.57
CA LEU A 76 -9.10 -13.25 -3.28
C LEU A 76 -9.91 -14.49 -2.87
#